data_AF-A0A8C4M4N3-F1
#
_entry.id   AF-A0A8C4M4N3-F1
#
_cell.length_a   1.000
_cell.length_b   1.000
_cell.length_c   1.000
_cell.angle_alpha   90.00
_cell.angle_beta   90.00
_cell.angle_gamma   90.00
#
_symmetry.space_group_name_H-M   'P 1'
#
loop_
_entity.id
_entity.type
_entity.pdbx_description
1 polymer ?
#
loop_
_entity_poly.entity_id
_entity_poly.type
_entity_poly.pdbx_seq_one_letter_code
_entity_poly.pdbx_strand_id
1 'polypeptide(L)'
;MESDFYLRYYVGHKGKFGHEFLEFEFRPDGKLRYANNSNYKNDVMIRKEAYVHKSVMEELKRIIDDSEITKEDDALWPPPDRVGRQELEIVIGDEHISFTTSKIGSLIDVNQSKFHSTYHKKVLCAREATERQDPAPARGPHPEFTPPFTTGRKGVAAGSARLSGATMGKIALQLKATLENVTHLRPVGEDFRWYLKMKCGNCGEISDKWQYIRLMDNVALKGGRGSASMVQKCKLCARENSIEILSSTIKSYNAEDNEKFKTIVEFECRGLEPVDFQPQAGFAAEGVESGTVFSDINLQEKDWTDYDEKAQESVGIYEVTHQFVKC
;
A
#
# COMPACT_ATOMS: atom_id res chain seq x y z
N MET A 1 10.43 9.82 -18.21
CA MET A 1 10.09 9.61 -16.79
C MET A 1 10.16 8.13 -16.57
N GLU A 2 11.04 7.68 -15.68
CA GLU A 2 10.96 6.30 -15.19
C GLU A 2 9.55 6.10 -14.64
N SER A 3 8.87 5.06 -15.10
CA SER A 3 7.58 4.67 -14.54
C SER A 3 7.81 4.30 -13.07
N ASP A 4 7.09 4.91 -12.14
CA ASP A 4 7.14 4.53 -10.73
C ASP A 4 6.81 3.04 -10.63
N PHE A 5 7.78 2.29 -10.10
CA PHE A 5 7.66 0.85 -9.91
C PHE A 5 7.91 0.52 -8.46
N TYR A 6 6.90 -0.04 -7.83
CA TYR A 6 6.92 -0.46 -6.44
C TYR A 6 6.31 -1.85 -6.35
N LEU A 7 6.96 -2.74 -5.60
CA LEU A 7 6.39 -4.04 -5.28
C LEU A 7 6.67 -4.36 -3.82
N ARG A 8 5.64 -4.76 -3.09
CA ARG A 8 5.78 -5.34 -1.76
C ARG A 8 5.03 -6.65 -1.68
N TYR A 9 5.68 -7.62 -1.06
CA TYR A 9 5.07 -8.87 -0.65
C TYR A 9 5.27 -9.06 0.84
N TYR A 10 4.19 -9.37 1.54
CA TYR A 10 4.19 -9.68 2.96
C TYR A 10 3.47 -11.00 3.19
N VAL A 11 4.04 -11.86 4.04
CA VAL A 11 3.36 -13.04 4.56
C VAL A 11 3.67 -13.16 6.04
N GLY A 12 2.64 -13.34 6.87
CA GLY A 12 2.86 -13.42 8.30
C GLY A 12 1.61 -13.80 9.07
N HIS A 13 1.82 -14.09 10.35
CA HIS A 13 0.75 -14.39 11.29
C HIS A 13 1.11 -13.84 12.66
N LYS A 14 0.10 -13.35 13.38
CA LYS A 14 0.24 -12.90 14.76
C LYS A 14 -0.54 -13.86 15.64
N GLY A 15 0.15 -14.55 16.54
CA GLY A 15 -0.43 -15.54 17.44
C GLY A 15 -0.04 -15.27 18.88
N LYS A 16 -0.43 -16.18 19.78
CA LYS A 16 -0.11 -16.11 21.21
C LYS A 16 1.39 -16.00 21.51
N PHE A 17 2.23 -16.46 20.59
CA PHE A 17 3.69 -16.51 20.73
C PHE A 17 4.40 -15.37 19.99
N GLY A 18 3.67 -14.31 19.63
CA GLY A 18 4.22 -13.13 18.98
C GLY A 18 3.87 -13.06 17.49
N HIS A 19 4.71 -12.35 16.74
CA HIS A 19 4.46 -11.98 15.36
C HIS A 19 5.53 -12.56 14.45
N GLU A 20 5.18 -13.56 13.65
CA GLU A 20 6.09 -14.15 12.67
C GLU A 20 5.73 -13.69 11.26
N PHE A 21 6.71 -13.18 10.51
CA PHE A 21 6.50 -12.71 9.15
C PHE A 21 7.76 -12.70 8.28
N LEU A 22 7.52 -12.60 6.98
CA LEU A 22 8.49 -12.40 5.91
C LEU A 22 7.99 -11.29 5.00
N GLU A 23 8.86 -10.34 4.68
CA GLU A 23 8.52 -9.18 3.84
C GLU A 23 9.64 -8.85 2.86
N PHE A 24 9.24 -8.54 1.63
CA PHE A 24 10.10 -7.98 0.59
C PHE A 24 9.47 -6.68 0.08
N GLU A 25 10.28 -5.63 -0.06
CA GLU A 25 9.87 -4.35 -0.64
C GLU A 25 10.91 -3.92 -1.69
N PHE A 26 10.47 -3.73 -2.93
CA PHE A 26 11.24 -3.16 -4.04
C PHE A 26 10.76 -1.74 -4.30
N ARG A 27 11.67 -0.77 -4.17
CA ARG A 27 11.39 0.65 -4.37
C ARG A 27 11.79 1.10 -5.79
N PRO A 28 11.25 2.23 -6.28
CA PRO A 28 11.54 2.72 -7.64
C PRO A 28 13.02 2.98 -7.93
N ASP A 29 13.80 3.32 -6.90
CA ASP A 29 15.26 3.55 -6.97
C ASP A 29 16.09 2.25 -7.03
N GLY A 30 15.44 1.08 -7.11
CA GLY A 30 16.11 -0.22 -7.09
C GLY A 30 16.48 -0.68 -5.68
N LYS A 31 16.06 0.02 -4.62
CA LYS A 31 16.31 -0.43 -3.25
C LYS A 31 15.38 -1.59 -2.90
N LEU A 32 15.97 -2.74 -2.58
CA LEU A 32 15.33 -3.90 -1.98
C LEU A 32 15.47 -3.85 -0.46
N ARG A 33 14.35 -3.99 0.24
CA ARG A 33 14.27 -4.22 1.68
C ARG A 33 13.74 -5.61 1.95
N TYR A 34 14.39 -6.29 2.88
CA TYR A 34 14.02 -7.61 3.36
C TYR A 34 13.88 -7.58 4.86
N ALA A 35 12.74 -8.04 5.36
CA ALA A 35 12.50 -8.25 6.78
C ALA A 35 12.00 -9.67 7.02
N ASN A 36 12.61 -10.37 7.98
CA ASN A 36 12.17 -11.68 8.40
C ASN A 36 12.19 -11.75 9.93
N ASN A 37 11.01 -11.99 10.49
CA ASN A 37 10.82 -12.31 11.89
C ASN A 37 10.28 -13.73 11.98
N SER A 38 11.15 -14.71 12.19
CA SER A 38 10.73 -16.11 12.29
C SER A 38 10.44 -16.56 13.72
N ASN A 39 10.80 -15.73 14.71
CA ASN A 39 10.82 -16.06 16.13
C ASN A 39 11.48 -17.43 16.46
N TYR A 40 12.30 -17.95 15.54
CA TYR A 40 12.88 -19.28 15.65
C TYR A 40 14.06 -19.23 16.61
N LYS A 41 14.01 -19.99 17.71
CA LYS A 41 15.07 -20.04 18.73
C LYS A 41 15.45 -18.68 19.32
N ASN A 42 14.48 -17.78 19.51
CA ASN A 42 14.70 -16.42 20.02
C ASN A 42 15.64 -15.59 19.13
N ASP A 43 15.67 -15.85 17.82
CA ASP A 43 16.50 -15.10 16.89
C ASP A 43 16.03 -13.64 16.78
N VAL A 44 16.97 -12.73 16.55
CA VAL A 44 16.67 -11.32 16.37
C VAL A 44 16.10 -11.12 14.96
N MET A 45 15.07 -10.27 14.84
CA MET A 45 14.49 -9.93 13.54
C MET A 45 15.58 -9.52 12.54
N ILE A 46 15.61 -10.21 11.39
CA ILE A 46 16.58 -9.95 10.34
C ILE A 46 16.02 -8.83 9.47
N ARG A 47 16.77 -7.73 9.37
CA ARG A 47 16.50 -6.64 8.42
C ARG A 47 17.72 -6.46 7.52
N LYS A 48 17.50 -6.45 6.21
CA LYS A 48 18.55 -6.23 5.20
C LYS A 48 18.05 -5.24 4.15
N GLU A 49 18.96 -4.38 3.71
CA GLU A 49 18.73 -3.48 2.59
C GLU A 49 19.84 -3.72 1.56
N ALA A 50 19.46 -3.74 0.28
CA ALA A 50 20.38 -3.86 -0.85
C ALA A 50 19.85 -3.05 -2.03
N TYR A 51 20.71 -2.76 -3.01
CA TYR A 51 20.26 -2.26 -4.30
C TYR A 51 20.31 -3.40 -5.32
N VAL A 52 19.22 -3.57 -6.07
CA VAL A 52 19.13 -4.56 -7.15
C VAL A 52 19.40 -3.91 -8.49
N HIS A 53 19.97 -4.68 -9.41
CA HIS A 53 20.22 -4.20 -10.76
C HIS A 53 18.90 -3.97 -11.51
N LYS A 54 18.89 -3.03 -12.47
CA LYS A 54 17.70 -2.74 -13.30
C LYS A 54 17.09 -3.97 -13.96
N SER A 55 17.90 -4.97 -14.31
CA SER A 55 17.42 -6.22 -14.93
C SER A 55 16.50 -7.02 -14.00
N VAL A 56 16.73 -6.97 -12.68
CA VAL A 56 15.82 -7.58 -11.70
C VAL A 56 14.49 -6.83 -11.68
N MET A 57 14.56 -5.49 -11.71
CA MET A 57 13.36 -4.64 -11.72
C MET A 57 12.54 -4.81 -13.01
N GLU A 58 13.21 -4.90 -14.16
CA GLU A 58 12.58 -5.19 -15.47
C GLU A 58 11.92 -6.58 -15.48
N GLU A 59 12.56 -7.58 -14.87
CA GLU A 59 11.99 -8.92 -14.79
C GLU A 59 10.77 -8.97 -13.88
N LEU A 60 10.78 -8.29 -12.73
CA LEU A 60 9.60 -8.17 -11.87
C LEU A 60 8.43 -7.49 -12.60
N LYS A 61 8.70 -6.42 -13.37
CA LYS A 61 7.69 -5.78 -14.22
C LYS A 61 7.13 -6.75 -15.26
N ARG A 62 8.00 -7.48 -15.96
CA ARG A 62 7.59 -8.50 -16.95
C ARG A 62 6.69 -9.55 -16.32
N ILE A 63 7.05 -10.06 -15.13
CA ILE A 63 6.24 -11.02 -14.39
C ILE A 63 4.86 -10.44 -14.09
N ILE A 64 4.78 -9.20 -13.61
CA ILE A 64 3.51 -8.53 -13.31
C ILE A 64 2.66 -8.37 -14.57
N ASP A 65 3.24 -7.92 -15.67
CA ASP A 65 2.54 -7.71 -16.93
C ASP A 65 2.02 -9.02 -17.53
N ASP A 66 2.88 -10.05 -17.64
CA ASP A 66 2.52 -11.40 -18.10
C ASP A 66 1.48 -12.04 -17.18
N SER A 67 1.56 -11.69 -15.90
CA SER A 67 0.61 -12.14 -14.91
C SER A 67 -0.70 -11.38 -14.96
N GLU A 68 -0.85 -10.25 -15.64
CA GLU A 68 -2.07 -9.44 -15.60
C GLU A 68 -2.69 -9.27 -14.19
N ILE A 69 -1.89 -9.40 -13.12
CA ILE A 69 -2.40 -9.43 -11.74
C ILE A 69 -3.04 -8.08 -11.40
N THR A 70 -2.59 -7.02 -12.07
CA THR A 70 -3.19 -5.69 -12.00
C THR A 70 -4.60 -5.60 -12.57
N LYS A 71 -5.13 -6.66 -13.20
CA LYS A 71 -6.52 -6.77 -13.66
C LYS A 71 -7.43 -7.56 -12.71
N GLU A 72 -6.88 -8.22 -11.70
CA GLU A 72 -7.63 -9.07 -10.76
C GLU A 72 -8.31 -8.29 -9.62
N ASP A 73 -9.32 -8.89 -8.99
CA ASP A 73 -10.07 -8.37 -7.84
C ASP A 73 -10.02 -9.38 -6.68
N ASP A 74 -9.73 -8.90 -5.47
CA ASP A 74 -9.66 -9.69 -4.24
C ASP A 74 -10.95 -9.70 -3.42
N ALA A 75 -12.04 -9.09 -3.91
CA ALA A 75 -13.32 -9.07 -3.20
C ALA A 75 -13.86 -10.46 -2.80
N LEU A 76 -13.48 -11.50 -3.53
CA LEU A 76 -13.88 -12.89 -3.26
C LEU A 76 -12.73 -13.75 -2.71
N TRP A 77 -11.58 -13.16 -2.40
CA TRP A 77 -10.44 -13.89 -1.84
C TRP A 77 -10.71 -14.22 -0.37
N PRO A 78 -10.17 -15.33 0.16
CA PRO A 78 -10.39 -15.70 1.55
C PRO A 78 -9.82 -14.61 2.46
N PRO A 79 -10.62 -14.09 3.40
CA PRO A 79 -10.10 -13.11 4.35
C PRO A 79 -9.02 -13.74 5.22
N PRO A 80 -8.09 -12.94 5.78
CA PRO A 80 -7.14 -13.43 6.77
C PRO A 80 -7.78 -14.22 7.90
N ASP A 81 -7.01 -15.15 8.45
CA ASP A 81 -7.44 -15.99 9.56
C ASP A 81 -6.32 -16.18 10.60
N ARG A 82 -6.56 -17.10 11.55
CA ARG A 82 -5.59 -17.44 12.61
C ARG A 82 -4.29 -18.06 12.08
N VAL A 83 -4.29 -18.64 10.88
CA VAL A 83 -3.10 -19.23 10.24
C VAL A 83 -2.21 -18.12 9.68
N GLY A 84 -2.79 -16.99 9.28
CA GLY A 84 -2.10 -15.77 8.91
C GLY A 84 -2.69 -15.09 7.69
N ARG A 85 -1.94 -14.12 7.18
CA ARG A 85 -2.29 -13.35 5.99
C ARG A 85 -1.14 -13.28 4.99
N GLN A 86 -1.51 -12.98 3.75
CA GLN A 86 -0.62 -12.62 2.67
C GLN A 86 -1.10 -11.32 2.04
N GLU A 87 -0.18 -10.38 1.86
CA GLU A 87 -0.44 -9.10 1.23
C GLU A 87 0.49 -8.98 0.01
N LEU A 88 -0.06 -8.54 -1.12
CA LEU A 88 0.71 -8.23 -2.33
C LEU A 88 0.30 -6.83 -2.79
N GLU A 89 1.28 -6.01 -3.06
CA GLU A 89 1.07 -4.62 -3.42
C GLU A 89 2.00 -4.21 -4.54
N ILE A 90 1.43 -3.55 -5.55
CA ILE A 90 2.12 -3.22 -6.78
C ILE A 90 1.72 -1.79 -7.18
N VAL A 91 2.73 -0.96 -7.47
CA VAL A 91 2.57 0.28 -8.24
C VAL A 91 3.35 0.10 -9.53
N ILE A 92 2.69 0.26 -10.67
CA ILE A 92 3.32 0.15 -11.99
C ILE A 92 2.67 1.15 -12.95
N GLY A 93 3.44 2.15 -13.37
CA GLY A 93 2.92 3.23 -14.23
C GLY A 93 1.84 4.04 -13.50
N ASP A 94 0.64 4.11 -14.08
CA ASP A 94 -0.52 4.79 -13.47
C ASP A 94 -1.41 3.82 -12.66
N GLU A 95 -1.01 2.55 -12.51
CA GLU A 95 -1.77 1.55 -11.78
C GLU A 95 -1.23 1.34 -10.37
N HIS A 96 -2.13 1.30 -9.41
CA HIS A 96 -1.84 1.00 -8.02
C HIS A 96 -2.86 -0.01 -7.50
N ILE A 97 -2.36 -1.16 -7.06
CA ILE A 97 -3.16 -2.27 -6.56
C ILE A 97 -2.56 -2.83 -5.27
N SER A 98 -3.44 -3.17 -4.34
CA SER A 98 -3.09 -3.87 -3.10
C SER A 98 -4.12 -4.96 -2.87
N PHE A 99 -3.63 -6.14 -2.51
CA PHE A 99 -4.43 -7.31 -2.25
C PHE A 99 -4.17 -7.82 -0.84
N THR A 100 -5.18 -8.44 -0.23
CA THR A 100 -4.95 -9.26 0.96
C THR A 100 -5.79 -10.54 0.95
N THR A 101 -5.18 -11.62 1.42
CA THR A 101 -5.81 -12.93 1.53
C THR A 101 -5.29 -13.69 2.76
N SER A 102 -5.95 -14.78 3.13
CA SER A 102 -5.42 -15.75 4.08
C SER A 102 -4.08 -16.34 3.65
N LYS A 103 -3.32 -16.87 4.62
CA LYS A 103 -2.04 -17.54 4.34
C LYS A 103 -2.28 -18.86 3.61
N ILE A 104 -1.82 -18.89 2.36
CA ILE A 104 -1.76 -20.11 1.55
C ILE A 104 -0.45 -20.85 1.86
N GLY A 105 -0.56 -22.00 2.52
CA GLY A 105 0.59 -22.77 3.03
C GLY A 105 1.03 -23.92 2.11
N SER A 106 0.15 -24.41 1.24
CA SER A 106 0.40 -25.56 0.40
C SER A 106 -0.22 -25.44 -0.99
N LEU A 107 0.29 -26.25 -1.93
CA LEU A 107 -0.31 -26.41 -3.25
C LEU A 107 -1.73 -27.00 -3.19
N ILE A 108 -2.06 -27.73 -2.11
CA ILE A 108 -3.39 -28.28 -1.89
C ILE A 108 -4.37 -27.15 -1.56
N ASP A 109 -3.98 -26.20 -0.70
CA ASP A 109 -4.77 -25.01 -0.39
C ASP A 109 -5.04 -24.20 -1.67
N VAL A 110 -4.01 -24.07 -2.53
CA VAL A 110 -4.15 -23.45 -3.86
C VAL A 110 -5.17 -24.19 -4.72
N ASN A 111 -5.10 -25.52 -4.80
CA ASN A 111 -5.95 -26.34 -5.67
C ASN A 111 -7.40 -26.46 -5.18
N GLN A 112 -7.63 -26.37 -3.87
CA GLN A 112 -8.98 -26.42 -3.26
C GLN A 112 -9.64 -25.05 -3.20
N SER A 113 -8.86 -23.99 -3.27
CA SER A 113 -9.38 -22.65 -3.45
C SER A 113 -10.10 -22.54 -4.81
N LYS A 114 -11.21 -21.79 -4.89
CA LYS A 114 -11.96 -21.62 -6.15
C LYS A 114 -11.15 -20.87 -7.24
N PHE A 115 -9.87 -20.55 -6.99
CA PHE A 115 -9.02 -19.65 -7.77
C PHE A 115 -8.11 -20.38 -8.79
N HIS A 116 -8.47 -21.59 -9.23
CA HIS A 116 -7.66 -22.48 -10.07
C HIS A 116 -7.16 -21.83 -11.39
N SER A 117 -7.76 -20.74 -11.87
CA SER A 117 -7.28 -19.98 -13.04
C SER A 117 -6.48 -18.71 -12.73
N THR A 118 -6.65 -18.14 -11.54
CA THR A 118 -6.32 -16.73 -11.26
C THR A 118 -5.04 -16.59 -10.43
N TYR A 119 -4.86 -17.49 -9.45
CA TYR A 119 -3.74 -17.45 -8.50
C TYR A 119 -2.51 -18.22 -9.01
N HIS A 120 -2.73 -19.32 -9.76
CA HIS A 120 -1.72 -20.34 -10.04
C HIS A 120 -0.53 -19.88 -10.90
N LYS A 121 -0.73 -18.95 -11.85
CA LYS A 121 0.34 -18.54 -12.77
C LYS A 121 1.16 -17.34 -12.31
N LYS A 122 0.74 -16.64 -11.26
CA LYS A 122 0.90 -15.17 -11.22
C LYS A 122 1.58 -14.67 -9.93
N VAL A 123 1.24 -15.23 -8.77
CA VAL A 123 1.88 -14.88 -7.47
C VAL A 123 3.11 -15.76 -7.17
N LEU A 124 3.12 -17.02 -7.62
CA LEU A 124 4.27 -17.94 -7.46
C LEU A 124 5.49 -17.53 -8.28
N CYS A 125 5.32 -16.79 -9.37
CA CYS A 125 6.42 -16.37 -10.24
C CYS A 125 7.39 -15.42 -9.52
N ALA A 126 6.92 -14.59 -8.58
CA ALA A 126 7.77 -13.76 -7.72
C ALA A 126 8.59 -14.57 -6.70
N ARG A 127 8.12 -15.78 -6.33
CA ARG A 127 8.82 -16.68 -5.41
C ARG A 127 9.85 -17.58 -6.12
N GLU A 128 9.60 -17.94 -7.37
CA GLU A 128 10.55 -18.75 -8.18
C GLU A 128 11.70 -17.91 -8.77
N ALA A 129 11.54 -16.59 -8.89
CA ALA A 129 12.57 -15.68 -9.43
C ALA A 129 13.82 -15.54 -8.54
N THR A 130 13.78 -15.98 -7.27
CA THR A 130 14.89 -15.85 -6.31
C THR A 130 15.76 -17.10 -6.19
N GLU A 131 15.39 -18.24 -6.80
CA GLU A 131 16.05 -19.54 -6.57
C GLU A 131 16.85 -20.12 -7.75
N ARG A 132 16.98 -19.40 -8.88
CA ARG A 132 17.82 -19.87 -10.00
C ARG A 132 19.20 -19.23 -9.99
N GLN A 133 20.20 -20.01 -9.55
CA GLN A 133 21.61 -19.74 -9.80
C GLN A 133 21.95 -19.96 -11.29
N ASP A 134 22.67 -19.00 -11.87
CA ASP A 134 23.16 -18.95 -13.26
C ASP A 134 24.12 -20.12 -13.62
N PRO A 135 24.40 -20.32 -14.93
CA PRO A 135 25.63 -19.73 -15.45
C PRO A 135 25.48 -19.08 -16.85
N ALA A 136 25.95 -17.84 -16.98
CA ALA A 136 26.40 -17.26 -18.25
C ALA A 136 27.83 -17.79 -18.62
N PRO A 137 28.49 -17.43 -19.74
CA PRO A 137 28.09 -16.57 -20.88
C PRO A 137 28.54 -17.08 -22.29
N ALA A 138 28.12 -16.42 -23.37
CA ALA A 138 28.95 -16.25 -24.58
C ALA A 138 28.51 -15.02 -25.42
N ARG A 139 29.49 -14.37 -26.04
CA ARG A 139 29.48 -12.99 -26.56
C ARG A 139 29.20 -12.88 -28.07
N GLY A 140 28.64 -11.72 -28.46
CA GLY A 140 29.03 -10.90 -29.63
C GLY A 140 28.12 -10.97 -30.88
N PRO A 141 28.23 -10.04 -31.85
CA PRO A 141 28.54 -8.60 -31.77
C PRO A 141 27.45 -7.70 -32.44
N HIS A 142 27.48 -6.40 -32.15
CA HIS A 142 26.76 -5.33 -32.88
C HIS A 142 27.39 -5.05 -34.27
N PRO A 143 26.65 -4.44 -35.22
CA PRO A 143 26.89 -3.03 -35.60
C PRO A 143 25.59 -2.23 -35.85
N GLU A 144 25.45 -0.98 -35.36
CA GLU A 144 25.78 0.34 -35.96
C GLU A 144 24.65 1.04 -36.76
N PHE A 145 24.17 2.14 -36.15
CA PHE A 145 23.78 3.47 -36.66
C PHE A 145 23.67 3.76 -38.18
N THR A 146 22.59 4.45 -38.58
CA THR A 146 22.55 5.92 -38.85
C THR A 146 21.15 6.43 -39.29
N PRO A 147 20.75 7.69 -38.96
CA PRO A 147 19.56 8.43 -39.45
C PRO A 147 19.97 9.40 -40.60
N PRO A 148 19.22 10.44 -41.06
CA PRO A 148 17.87 10.96 -40.71
C PRO A 148 16.99 11.30 -41.95
N PHE A 149 15.79 11.87 -41.77
CA PHE A 149 15.35 13.10 -42.49
C PHE A 149 14.00 13.63 -41.95
N THR A 150 13.90 14.95 -41.97
CA THR A 150 12.87 15.83 -41.42
C THR A 150 11.72 16.11 -42.40
N THR A 151 10.55 16.49 -41.89
CA THR A 151 9.83 17.78 -42.12
C THR A 151 8.32 17.63 -41.94
N GLY A 152 7.67 18.70 -41.46
CA GLY A 152 6.24 18.96 -41.76
C GLY A 152 5.34 19.36 -40.60
N ARG A 153 5.30 20.67 -40.28
CA ARG A 153 4.26 21.32 -39.47
C ARG A 153 2.92 21.35 -40.22
N LYS A 154 1.80 21.33 -39.47
CA LYS A 154 0.71 22.35 -39.51
C LYS A 154 -0.27 22.11 -38.35
N GLY A 155 -0.59 23.18 -37.62
CA GLY A 155 -1.64 23.18 -36.59
C GLY A 155 -2.99 23.65 -37.14
N VAL A 156 -4.01 23.67 -36.27
CA VAL A 156 -4.88 24.83 -35.91
C VAL A 156 -6.09 24.35 -35.08
N ALA A 157 -6.53 25.27 -34.21
CA ALA A 157 -7.85 25.48 -33.62
C ALA A 157 -8.16 24.91 -32.23
N ALA A 158 -7.99 25.84 -31.28
CA ALA A 158 -8.65 25.98 -30.00
C ALA A 158 -10.17 25.71 -30.03
N GLY A 159 -10.61 24.86 -29.10
CA GLY A 159 -11.97 24.86 -28.55
C GLY A 159 -11.88 25.18 -27.06
N SER A 160 -12.30 26.39 -26.69
CA SER A 160 -12.41 26.84 -25.30
C SER A 160 -13.58 26.11 -24.63
N ALA A 161 -13.27 25.04 -23.90
CA ALA A 161 -14.19 24.47 -22.92
C ALA A 161 -13.91 25.13 -21.57
N ARG A 162 -14.93 25.78 -21.02
CA ARG A 162 -14.90 26.43 -19.71
C ARG A 162 -14.43 25.41 -18.65
N LEU A 163 -13.28 25.69 -18.05
CA LEU A 163 -12.80 24.99 -16.87
C LEU A 163 -13.75 25.29 -15.71
N SER A 164 -14.61 24.34 -15.35
CA SER A 164 -15.23 24.32 -14.03
C SER A 164 -14.11 24.13 -13.01
N GLY A 165 -13.81 25.17 -12.24
CA GLY A 165 -12.80 25.12 -11.19
C GLY A 165 -13.05 23.93 -10.27
N ALA A 166 -12.04 23.08 -10.11
CA ALA A 166 -12.05 22.08 -9.05
C ALA A 166 -12.13 22.83 -7.72
N THR A 167 -13.26 22.75 -7.03
CA THR A 167 -13.36 23.18 -5.63
C THR A 167 -12.35 22.37 -4.83
N MET A 168 -11.34 23.04 -4.26
CA MET A 168 -10.40 22.45 -3.30
C MET A 168 -11.17 22.14 -2.03
N GLY A 169 -11.28 20.87 -1.67
CA GLY A 169 -11.99 20.42 -0.47
C GLY A 169 -11.04 19.75 0.51
N LYS A 170 -11.19 20.02 1.80
CA LYS A 170 -10.55 19.24 2.86
C LYS A 170 -11.50 18.14 3.31
N ILE A 171 -10.96 16.94 3.50
CA ILE A 171 -11.71 15.79 4.02
C ILE A 171 -10.95 15.21 5.20
N ALA A 172 -11.60 15.15 6.36
CA ALA A 172 -11.10 14.50 7.56
C ALA A 172 -11.48 13.02 7.57
N LEU A 173 -10.52 12.15 7.87
CA LEU A 173 -10.75 10.76 8.24
C LEU A 173 -10.85 10.65 9.76
N GLN A 174 -12.00 10.19 10.23
CA GLN A 174 -12.25 9.93 11.64
C GLN A 174 -12.21 8.43 11.92
N LEU A 175 -11.52 8.05 12.98
CA LEU A 175 -11.44 6.69 13.50
C LEU A 175 -12.33 6.56 14.74
N LYS A 176 -12.94 5.39 14.94
CA LYS A 176 -13.56 4.97 16.19
C LYS A 176 -13.16 3.52 16.45
N ALA A 177 -12.78 3.22 17.69
CA ALA A 177 -12.46 1.89 18.16
C ALA A 177 -12.76 1.78 19.66
N THR A 178 -12.95 0.54 20.13
CA THR A 178 -12.99 0.19 21.55
C THR A 178 -11.57 -0.18 22.01
N LEU A 179 -11.06 0.50 23.02
CA LEU A 179 -9.71 0.33 23.56
C LEU A 179 -9.78 -0.41 24.90
N GLU A 180 -8.92 -1.41 25.05
CA GLU A 180 -8.67 -2.13 26.31
C GLU A 180 -7.21 -1.88 26.70
N ASN A 181 -6.98 -1.16 27.80
CA ASN A 181 -5.67 -0.91 28.39
C ASN A 181 -4.59 -0.29 27.46
N VAL A 182 -5.01 0.35 26.36
CA VAL A 182 -4.12 1.04 25.40
C VAL A 182 -4.47 2.51 25.21
N THR A 183 -3.46 3.32 24.89
CA THR A 183 -3.59 4.73 24.52
C THR A 183 -2.59 5.11 23.43
N HIS A 184 -2.61 6.36 22.97
CA HIS A 184 -1.70 6.91 21.96
C HIS A 184 -1.65 6.11 20.64
N LEU A 185 -2.76 5.48 20.23
CA LEU A 185 -2.86 4.77 18.96
C LEU A 185 -2.64 5.74 17.80
N ARG A 186 -1.58 5.53 17.01
CA ARG A 186 -1.18 6.47 15.95
C ARG A 186 -0.47 5.77 14.79
N PRO A 187 -0.57 6.29 13.56
CA PRO A 187 0.32 5.90 12.48
C PRO A 187 1.76 6.31 12.81
N VAL A 188 2.73 5.47 12.47
CA VAL A 188 4.16 5.73 12.70
C VAL A 188 4.94 5.67 11.38
N GLY A 189 5.82 6.65 11.18
CA GLY A 189 6.70 6.72 10.01
C GLY A 189 6.11 7.54 8.86
N GLU A 190 6.99 8.17 8.07
CA GLU A 190 6.58 8.87 6.83
C GLU A 190 6.19 7.89 5.71
N ASP A 191 6.55 6.62 5.87
CA ASP A 191 6.20 5.51 4.99
C ASP A 191 4.88 4.81 5.37
N PHE A 192 4.18 5.29 6.41
CA PHE A 192 2.85 4.81 6.78
C PHE A 192 1.88 4.93 5.60
N ARG A 193 1.10 3.87 5.35
CA ARG A 193 0.22 3.74 4.19
C ARG A 193 -1.23 3.95 4.55
N TRP A 194 -1.79 4.99 3.97
CA TRP A 194 -3.22 5.27 4.03
C TRP A 194 -3.93 4.58 2.87
N TYR A 195 -4.39 3.35 3.05
CA TYR A 195 -5.15 2.62 2.02
C TYR A 195 -6.58 3.16 1.90
N LEU A 196 -6.89 3.71 0.73
CA LEU A 196 -8.12 4.43 0.45
C LEU A 196 -8.76 3.91 -0.85
N LYS A 197 -10.09 3.89 -0.87
CA LYS A 197 -10.86 3.93 -2.12
C LYS A 197 -11.12 5.39 -2.44
N MET A 198 -10.93 5.77 -3.70
CA MET A 198 -10.99 7.16 -4.10
C MET A 198 -12.03 7.37 -5.20
N LYS A 199 -12.79 8.46 -5.09
CA LYS A 199 -13.84 8.87 -6.00
C LYS A 199 -13.40 10.09 -6.81
N CYS A 200 -13.54 10.01 -8.12
CA CYS A 200 -13.36 11.15 -9.00
C CYS A 200 -14.50 12.15 -8.80
N GLY A 201 -14.18 13.36 -8.38
CA GLY A 201 -15.16 14.44 -8.18
C GLY A 201 -15.81 14.95 -9.48
N ASN A 202 -15.32 14.53 -10.65
CA ASN A 202 -15.85 14.95 -11.94
C ASN A 202 -16.90 14.00 -12.52
N CYS A 203 -16.57 12.70 -12.61
CA CYS A 203 -17.43 11.69 -13.25
C CYS A 203 -18.03 10.70 -12.25
N GLY A 204 -17.63 10.77 -10.97
CA GLY A 204 -18.12 9.88 -9.93
C GLY A 204 -17.47 8.51 -9.87
N GLU A 205 -16.56 8.19 -10.80
CA GLU A 205 -15.81 6.92 -10.82
C GLU A 205 -15.12 6.67 -9.48
N ILE A 206 -15.37 5.50 -8.89
CA ILE A 206 -14.72 5.04 -7.66
C ILE A 206 -13.70 3.99 -8.04
N SER A 207 -12.52 4.04 -7.45
CA SER A 207 -11.50 3.03 -7.69
C SER A 207 -11.97 1.64 -7.27
N ASP A 208 -11.92 0.68 -8.19
CA ASP A 208 -12.21 -0.73 -7.89
C ASP A 208 -11.19 -1.34 -6.91
N LYS A 209 -10.01 -0.75 -6.77
CA LYS A 209 -8.88 -1.29 -5.97
C LYS A 209 -8.47 -0.35 -4.85
N TRP A 210 -7.94 -0.93 -3.79
CA TRP A 210 -7.29 -0.17 -2.72
C TRP A 210 -6.01 0.46 -3.25
N GLN A 211 -5.86 1.75 -2.98
CA GLN A 211 -4.67 2.53 -3.31
C GLN A 211 -4.16 3.16 -2.03
N TYR A 212 -2.86 3.15 -1.76
CA TYR A 212 -2.31 3.86 -0.62
C TYR A 212 -1.70 5.20 -1.02
N ILE A 213 -1.66 6.12 -0.06
CA ILE A 213 -0.81 7.32 -0.11
C ILE A 213 0.08 7.35 1.14
N ARG A 214 1.30 7.88 1.01
CA ARG A 214 2.25 8.06 2.12
C ARG A 214 2.67 9.51 2.25
N LEU A 215 3.14 9.89 3.43
CA LEU A 215 3.66 11.24 3.67
C LEU A 215 4.95 11.49 2.89
N MET A 216 5.80 10.46 2.78
CA MET A 216 7.07 10.56 2.07
C MET A 216 6.92 10.70 0.56
N ASP A 217 5.76 10.33 0.01
CA ASP A 217 5.49 10.47 -1.42
C ASP A 217 5.20 11.95 -1.72
N ASN A 218 5.98 12.53 -2.62
CA ASN A 218 5.84 13.94 -3.00
C ASN A 218 5.94 14.08 -4.52
N VAL A 219 4.79 14.32 -5.15
CA VAL A 219 4.67 14.53 -6.59
C VAL A 219 4.39 16.00 -6.85
N ALA A 220 5.28 16.66 -7.60
CA ALA A 220 5.14 18.07 -7.94
C ALA A 220 3.93 18.32 -8.85
N LEU A 221 3.06 19.25 -8.45
CA LEU A 221 1.89 19.62 -9.25
C LEU A 221 2.27 20.61 -10.36
N LYS A 222 1.70 20.41 -11.56
CA LYS A 222 1.88 21.34 -12.69
C LYS A 222 1.40 22.74 -12.33
N GLY A 223 2.16 23.76 -12.75
CA GLY A 223 1.77 25.17 -12.62
C GLY A 223 2.04 25.78 -11.23
N GLY A 224 3.00 25.27 -10.46
CA GLY A 224 3.41 25.85 -9.18
C GLY A 224 2.37 25.71 -8.06
N ARG A 225 1.48 24.72 -8.17
CA ARG A 225 0.35 24.52 -7.25
C ARG A 225 0.71 23.75 -5.97
N GLY A 226 2.00 23.58 -5.70
CA GLY A 226 2.54 22.80 -4.58
C GLY A 226 2.89 21.36 -4.98
N SER A 227 2.93 20.48 -3.99
CA SER A 227 3.09 19.03 -4.11
C SER A 227 1.78 18.30 -3.82
N ALA A 228 1.74 17.00 -4.06
CA ALA A 228 0.70 16.12 -3.58
C ALA A 228 1.28 14.75 -3.23
N SER A 229 0.62 14.01 -2.35
CA SER A 229 1.01 12.63 -2.01
C SER A 229 0.74 11.68 -3.17
N MET A 230 -0.25 11.98 -4.01
CA MET A 230 -0.55 11.22 -5.22
C MET A 230 -1.20 12.11 -6.28
N VAL A 231 -0.82 11.87 -7.54
CA VAL A 231 -1.45 12.46 -8.74
C VAL A 231 -1.83 11.31 -9.66
N GLN A 232 -3.10 11.23 -10.09
CA GLN A 232 -3.53 10.21 -11.04
C GLN A 232 -4.59 10.72 -12.01
N LYS A 233 -4.63 10.12 -13.20
CA LYS A 233 -5.70 10.36 -14.19
C LYS A 233 -6.86 9.41 -13.95
N CYS A 234 -8.06 9.96 -13.92
CA CYS A 234 -9.27 9.14 -13.84
C CYS A 234 -9.37 8.22 -15.06
N LYS A 235 -9.52 6.91 -14.83
CA LYS A 235 -9.62 5.90 -15.90
C LYS A 235 -10.83 6.12 -16.81
N LEU A 236 -11.91 6.73 -16.31
CA LEU A 236 -13.14 7.00 -17.08
C LEU A 236 -13.10 8.34 -17.85
N CYS A 237 -12.81 9.46 -17.18
CA CYS A 237 -12.91 10.80 -17.79
C CYS A 237 -11.56 11.45 -18.14
N ALA A 238 -10.44 10.74 -17.94
CA ALA A 238 -9.07 11.18 -18.18
C ALA A 238 -8.61 12.45 -17.42
N ARG A 239 -9.46 13.02 -16.55
CA ARG A 239 -9.12 14.19 -15.73
C ARG A 239 -8.03 13.83 -14.74
N GLU A 240 -6.99 14.66 -14.69
CA GLU A 240 -5.90 14.60 -13.71
C GLU A 240 -6.42 15.11 -12.35
N ASN A 241 -6.31 14.28 -11.32
CA ASN A 241 -6.72 14.60 -9.95
C ASN A 241 -5.55 14.34 -9.00
N SER A 242 -5.58 14.96 -7.82
CA SER A 242 -4.56 14.74 -6.81
C SER A 242 -5.12 14.77 -5.39
N ILE A 243 -4.40 14.16 -4.47
CA ILE A 243 -4.69 14.14 -3.04
C ILE A 243 -3.39 14.31 -2.25
N GLU A 244 -3.42 15.10 -1.18
CA GLU A 244 -2.26 15.37 -0.31
C GLU A 244 -2.62 15.11 1.14
N ILE A 245 -1.74 14.40 1.85
CA ILE A 245 -1.88 14.18 3.30
C ILE A 245 -1.37 15.43 4.03
N LEU A 246 -2.20 15.99 4.90
CA LEU A 246 -1.79 17.13 5.72
C LEU A 246 -1.07 16.63 6.98
N SER A 247 0.26 16.52 6.92
CA SER A 247 1.08 15.95 8.01
C SER A 247 0.81 16.55 9.39
N SER A 248 0.60 17.87 9.47
CA SER A 248 0.32 18.58 10.73
C SER A 248 -1.03 18.23 11.37
N THR A 249 -1.90 17.52 10.65
CA THR A 249 -3.24 17.14 11.12
C THR A 249 -3.30 15.73 11.68
N ILE A 250 -2.19 14.97 11.58
CA ILE A 250 -2.12 13.62 12.11
C ILE A 250 -2.18 13.68 13.64
N LYS A 251 -3.14 12.96 14.23
CA LYS A 251 -3.39 12.94 15.67
C LYS A 251 -3.52 11.51 16.17
N SER A 252 -3.09 11.28 17.41
CA SER A 252 -3.31 10.00 18.09
C SER A 252 -4.77 9.83 18.52
N TYR A 253 -5.20 8.58 18.61
CA TYR A 253 -6.46 8.15 19.22
C TYR A 253 -6.13 7.60 20.62
N ASN A 254 -6.65 8.24 21.66
CA ASN A 254 -6.24 8.01 23.05
C ASN A 254 -7.37 7.35 23.85
N ALA A 255 -7.07 6.93 25.09
CA ALA A 255 -8.04 6.31 25.99
C ALA A 255 -9.29 7.19 26.24
N GLU A 256 -9.15 8.52 26.30
CA GLU A 256 -10.29 9.45 26.45
C GLU A 256 -11.24 9.51 25.23
N ASP A 257 -10.73 9.08 24.07
CA ASP A 257 -11.47 9.06 22.80
C ASP A 257 -12.24 7.76 22.61
N ASN A 258 -12.10 6.80 23.53
CA ASN A 258 -12.69 5.47 23.43
C ASN A 258 -14.17 5.51 22.98
N GLU A 259 -14.50 4.67 21.99
CA GLU A 259 -15.82 4.55 21.37
C GLU A 259 -16.39 5.84 20.73
N LYS A 260 -15.56 6.87 20.48
CA LYS A 260 -15.99 8.12 19.82
C LYS A 260 -15.26 8.29 18.49
N PHE A 261 -15.94 8.89 17.51
CA PHE A 261 -15.27 9.29 16.28
C PHE A 261 -14.34 10.48 16.54
N LYS A 262 -13.05 10.31 16.21
CA LYS A 262 -12.03 11.36 16.28
C LYS A 262 -11.27 11.45 14.97
N THR A 263 -11.07 12.67 14.49
CA THR A 263 -10.21 12.95 13.32
C THR A 263 -8.77 12.56 13.64
N ILE A 264 -8.23 11.60 12.85
CA ILE A 264 -6.83 11.14 12.96
C ILE A 264 -5.94 11.69 11.85
N VAL A 265 -6.51 12.16 10.73
CA VAL A 265 -5.79 12.81 9.62
C VAL A 265 -6.76 13.60 8.73
N GLU A 266 -6.28 14.64 8.08
CA GLU A 266 -6.98 15.37 7.01
C GLU A 266 -6.24 15.26 5.67
N PHE A 267 -7.01 15.23 4.59
CA PHE A 267 -6.53 15.21 3.22
C PHE A 267 -6.97 16.47 2.47
N GLU A 268 -6.04 17.08 1.74
CA GLU A 268 -6.36 18.10 0.74
C GLU A 268 -6.69 17.42 -0.60
N CYS A 269 -7.95 17.52 -1.01
CA CYS A 269 -8.49 16.81 -2.15
C CYS A 269 -8.67 17.75 -3.36
N ARG A 270 -8.08 17.40 -4.50
CA ARG A 270 -8.18 18.14 -5.77
C ARG A 270 -8.78 17.24 -6.85
N GLY A 271 -10.11 17.10 -6.80
CA GLY A 271 -10.87 16.27 -7.74
C GLY A 271 -10.84 14.76 -7.43
N LEU A 272 -10.20 14.36 -6.33
CA LEU A 272 -10.10 12.97 -5.86
C LEU A 272 -10.46 12.94 -4.37
N GLU A 273 -11.62 12.38 -4.03
CA GLU A 273 -12.12 12.32 -2.66
C GLU A 273 -12.00 10.89 -2.11
N PRO A 274 -11.44 10.64 -0.92
CA PRO A 274 -11.48 9.33 -0.30
C PRO A 274 -12.92 9.00 0.14
N VAL A 275 -13.33 7.76 -0.10
CA VAL A 275 -14.70 7.28 0.20
C VAL A 275 -14.73 6.01 1.04
N ASP A 276 -13.60 5.32 1.16
CA ASP A 276 -13.42 4.15 2.03
C ASP A 276 -11.97 4.12 2.53
N PHE A 277 -11.75 3.51 3.69
CA PHE A 277 -10.45 3.39 4.35
C PHE A 277 -10.23 1.99 4.92
N GLN A 278 -9.09 1.40 4.60
CA GLN A 278 -8.65 0.13 5.16
C GLN A 278 -7.41 0.35 6.03
N PRO A 279 -7.55 0.44 7.36
CA PRO A 279 -6.36 0.48 8.21
C PRO A 279 -5.61 -0.85 8.10
N GLN A 280 -4.29 -0.81 7.96
CA GLN A 280 -3.45 -2.00 7.93
C GLN A 280 -2.34 -1.90 9.00
N ALA A 281 -1.14 -2.44 8.72
CA ALA A 281 0.02 -2.35 9.59
C ALA A 281 0.62 -0.93 9.64
N GLY A 282 1.49 -0.70 10.63
CA GLY A 282 2.22 0.56 10.81
C GLY A 282 1.69 1.47 11.92
N PHE A 283 0.70 1.00 12.68
CA PHE A 283 0.27 1.69 13.89
C PHE A 283 1.18 1.36 15.07
N ALA A 284 1.23 2.25 16.05
CA ALA A 284 1.75 1.97 17.38
C ALA A 284 0.81 2.50 18.44
N ALA A 285 0.84 1.88 19.62
CA ALA A 285 0.10 2.28 20.82
C ALA A 285 0.97 2.06 22.06
N GLU A 286 0.49 2.54 23.20
CA GLU A 286 1.16 2.42 24.49
C GLU A 286 0.20 1.84 25.53
N GLY A 287 0.69 0.94 26.40
CA GLY A 287 -0.06 0.48 27.57
C GLY A 287 -0.36 1.64 28.51
N VAL A 288 -1.61 1.76 28.96
CA VAL A 288 -2.09 2.95 29.69
C VAL A 288 -1.31 3.20 30.98
N GLU A 289 -1.06 2.14 31.77
CA GLU A 289 -0.36 2.27 33.06
C GLU A 289 1.15 2.06 32.93
N SER A 290 1.55 1.11 32.09
CA SER A 290 2.93 0.64 31.98
C SER A 290 3.82 1.55 31.13
N GLY A 291 3.24 2.26 30.16
CA GLY A 291 3.95 2.91 29.05
C GLY A 291 4.63 1.92 28.09
N THR A 292 4.28 0.63 28.13
CA THR A 292 4.82 -0.39 27.23
C THR A 292 4.44 -0.03 25.80
N VAL A 293 5.44 0.10 24.91
CA VAL A 293 5.20 0.47 23.50
C VAL A 293 4.88 -0.79 22.70
N PHE A 294 3.71 -0.79 22.06
CA PHE A 294 3.29 -1.79 21.09
C PHE A 294 3.49 -1.22 19.68
N SER A 295 4.49 -1.72 18.97
CA SER A 295 4.81 -1.32 17.59
C SER A 295 4.21 -2.26 16.55
N ASP A 296 4.18 -1.82 15.29
CA ASP A 296 3.75 -2.61 14.13
C ASP A 296 2.34 -3.23 14.29
N ILE A 297 1.44 -2.51 14.97
CA ILE A 297 0.04 -2.88 15.12
C ILE A 297 -0.60 -2.88 13.74
N ASN A 298 -1.28 -3.98 13.41
CA ASN A 298 -2.09 -4.12 12.21
C ASN A 298 -3.57 -4.20 12.57
N LEU A 299 -4.35 -3.27 12.02
CA LEU A 299 -5.79 -3.12 12.27
C LEU A 299 -6.66 -3.56 11.07
N GLN A 300 -6.11 -4.34 10.14
CA GLN A 300 -6.82 -4.84 8.96
C GLN A 300 -8.04 -5.69 9.31
N GLU A 301 -7.91 -6.54 10.34
CA GLU A 301 -9.01 -7.37 10.84
C GLU A 301 -9.98 -6.59 11.72
N LYS A 302 -9.76 -5.28 11.90
CA LYS A 302 -10.51 -4.37 12.77
C LYS A 302 -10.46 -4.71 14.26
N ASP A 303 -9.79 -5.78 14.62
CA ASP A 303 -9.51 -6.21 15.99
C ASP A 303 -8.02 -6.57 16.14
N TRP A 304 -7.46 -6.23 17.29
CA TRP A 304 -6.08 -6.51 17.67
C TRP A 304 -5.99 -6.77 19.16
N THR A 305 -5.20 -7.76 19.56
CA THR A 305 -4.95 -8.11 20.96
C THR A 305 -3.48 -8.42 21.18
N ASP A 306 -2.98 -8.08 22.37
CA ASP A 306 -1.65 -8.46 22.85
C ASP A 306 -1.67 -8.55 24.40
N TYR A 307 -0.50 -8.74 25.01
CA TYR A 307 -0.37 -8.81 26.46
C TYR A 307 0.73 -7.86 26.96
N ASP A 308 0.42 -7.06 27.98
CA ASP A 308 1.38 -6.18 28.61
C ASP A 308 2.06 -6.90 29.77
N GLU A 309 3.26 -7.43 29.55
CA GLU A 309 4.04 -8.14 30.57
C GLU A 309 4.39 -7.26 31.78
N LYS A 310 4.49 -5.93 31.61
CA LYS A 310 4.85 -5.03 32.69
C LYS A 310 3.66 -4.73 33.61
N ALA A 311 2.46 -4.61 33.04
CA ALA A 311 1.21 -4.43 33.78
C ALA A 311 0.50 -5.74 34.15
N GLN A 312 0.93 -6.87 33.57
CA GLN A 312 0.32 -8.20 33.74
C GLN A 312 -1.16 -8.26 33.33
N GLU A 313 -1.52 -7.56 32.24
CA GLU A 313 -2.89 -7.46 31.75
C GLU A 313 -3.00 -7.61 30.22
N SER A 314 -4.19 -7.94 29.73
CA SER A 314 -4.49 -7.92 28.30
C SER A 314 -4.58 -6.49 27.78
N VAL A 315 -4.20 -6.31 26.52
CA VAL A 315 -4.36 -5.07 25.78
C VAL A 315 -5.07 -5.33 24.46
N GLY A 316 -5.90 -4.39 24.01
CA GLY A 316 -6.72 -4.62 22.83
C GLY A 316 -7.25 -3.36 22.16
N ILE A 317 -7.48 -3.47 20.84
CA ILE A 317 -8.13 -2.47 19.99
C ILE A 317 -9.18 -3.22 19.19
N TYR A 318 -10.45 -2.87 19.34
CA TYR A 318 -11.56 -3.64 18.79
C TYR A 318 -12.53 -2.77 18.01
N GLU A 319 -13.34 -3.43 17.17
CA GLU A 319 -14.45 -2.83 16.43
C GLU A 319 -14.04 -1.58 15.64
N VAL A 320 -12.81 -1.59 15.08
CA VAL A 320 -12.27 -0.46 14.35
C VAL A 320 -13.19 -0.10 13.18
N THR A 321 -13.67 1.13 13.19
CA THR A 321 -14.51 1.71 12.14
C THR A 321 -14.10 3.14 11.85
N HIS A 322 -14.57 3.66 10.74
CA HIS A 322 -14.17 4.97 10.26
C HIS A 322 -15.32 5.72 9.59
N GLN A 323 -15.16 7.03 9.45
CA GLN A 323 -16.02 7.87 8.62
C GLN A 323 -15.24 9.04 8.05
N PHE A 324 -15.74 9.60 6.94
CA PHE A 324 -15.19 10.80 6.33
C PHE A 324 -16.09 12.00 6.58
N VAL A 325 -15.49 13.14 6.94
CA VAL A 325 -16.18 14.42 7.17
C VAL A 325 -15.60 15.47 6.24
N LYS A 326 -16.46 16.22 5.54
CA LYS A 326 -16.03 17.37 4.73
C LYS A 326 -15.79 18.56 5.67
N CYS A 327 -14.60 19.17 5.58
CA CYS A 327 -14.15 20.25 6.45
C CYS A 327 -14.24 21.63 5.77
#